data_AF-A0A0P4X1Q1-F1
#
_entry.id   AF-A0A0P4X1Q1-F1
#
_cell.length_a   1.000
_cell.length_b   1.000
_cell.length_c   1.000
_cell.angle_alpha   90.00
_cell.angle_beta   90.00
_cell.angle_gamma   90.00
#
_symmetry.space_group_name_H-M   'P 1'
#
loop_
_entity.id
_entity.type
_entity.pdbx_description
1 polymer ?
#
loop_
_entity_poly.entity_id
_entity_poly.type
_entity_poly.pdbx_seq_one_letter_code
_entity_poly.pdbx_strand_id
1 'polypeptide(L)'
;MTMAAARTLSVLPSTIFTRAISSSPVSCIKAVKDPGMVLKERLWQKEFHQKNKGKIYDKKPFKMTVRQGKKYMWCACGQSKTQPMCDGTHLIQQLKIPQKPLVFYAPETKEIWLCNCKQTKNPPFCDGTHRTQEIQEAIK
;
A
#
# COMPACT_ATOMS: atom_id res chain seq x y z
N MET A 1 30.51 39.41 50.86
CA MET A 1 31.37 39.99 49.80
C MET A 1 32.72 39.30 49.97
N THR A 2 33.25 38.44 49.10
CA THR A 2 33.29 38.40 47.63
C THR A 2 33.68 36.98 47.17
N MET A 3 33.27 36.62 45.96
CA MET A 3 33.59 35.36 45.28
C MET A 3 34.98 35.34 44.62
N ALA A 4 35.56 34.15 44.40
CA ALA A 4 36.23 33.69 43.16
C ALA A 4 36.91 32.32 43.41
N ALA A 5 36.42 31.20 42.87
CA ALA A 5 36.64 30.64 41.53
C ALA A 5 37.98 29.87 41.37
N ALA A 6 37.90 28.54 41.44
CA ALA A 6 38.99 27.63 41.08
C ALA A 6 38.72 27.00 39.69
N ARG A 7 39.67 27.15 38.78
CA ARG A 7 39.70 26.57 37.43
C ARG A 7 40.35 25.20 37.52
N THR A 8 39.74 24.16 36.96
CA THR A 8 40.42 22.88 36.73
C THR A 8 40.38 22.50 35.25
N LEU A 9 41.54 22.00 34.83
CA LEU A 9 41.99 21.81 33.46
C LEU A 9 41.43 20.54 32.81
N SER A 10 41.35 20.65 31.49
CA SER A 10 41.04 19.65 30.46
C SER A 10 41.84 18.34 30.53
N VAL A 11 41.18 17.23 30.21
CA VAL A 11 41.84 16.05 29.62
C VAL A 11 40.91 15.44 28.55
N LEU A 12 41.40 15.34 27.32
CA LEU A 12 40.82 14.58 26.21
C LEU A 12 41.52 13.22 26.11
N PRO A 13 40.82 12.15 25.69
CA PRO A 13 41.42 11.21 24.76
C PRO A 13 40.45 10.86 23.62
N SER A 14 40.85 11.07 22.37
CA SER A 14 41.59 10.14 21.50
C SER A 14 40.69 9.07 20.87
N THR A 15 40.37 9.36 19.61
CA THR A 15 39.85 8.51 18.53
C THR A 15 40.12 7.01 18.66
N ILE A 16 39.05 6.20 18.61
CA ILE A 16 39.10 4.84 18.06
C ILE A 16 38.08 4.72 16.93
N PHE A 17 38.61 4.52 15.74
CA PHE A 17 37.92 4.15 14.52
C PHE A 17 37.60 2.65 14.61
N THR A 18 36.33 2.27 14.69
CA THR A 18 35.89 0.92 14.29
C THR A 18 34.68 1.04 13.40
N ARG A 19 34.95 0.86 12.11
CA ARG A 19 33.96 0.76 11.03
C ARG A 19 33.36 -0.65 11.10
N ALA A 20 32.14 -0.77 11.62
CA ALA A 20 31.35 -1.99 11.48
C ALA A 20 30.42 -1.84 10.26
N ILE A 21 30.82 -2.48 9.15
CA ILE A 21 29.90 -2.82 8.06
C ILE A 21 29.36 -4.21 8.43
N SER A 22 28.08 -4.32 8.76
CA SER A 22 27.38 -5.60 8.68
C SER A 22 25.99 -5.39 8.11
N SER A 23 25.89 -5.77 6.85
CA SER A 23 24.69 -5.98 6.07
C SER A 23 23.66 -6.88 6.76
N SER A 24 22.43 -6.40 6.97
CA SER A 24 21.25 -7.23 6.73
C SER A 24 19.96 -6.42 6.59
N PRO A 25 19.06 -6.78 5.64
CA PRO A 25 17.95 -5.95 5.21
C PRO A 25 16.69 -6.31 5.99
N VAL A 26 16.47 -5.67 7.14
CA VAL A 26 15.17 -5.73 7.83
C VAL A 26 14.80 -4.34 8.32
N SER A 27 14.60 -3.42 7.36
CA SER A 27 13.89 -2.16 7.62
C SER A 27 12.38 -2.44 7.68
N CYS A 28 11.98 -3.30 8.61
CA CYS A 28 10.59 -3.36 9.05
C CYS A 28 10.37 -2.13 9.91
N ILE A 29 9.44 -1.28 9.49
CA ILE A 29 8.91 -0.15 10.29
C ILE A 29 9.90 1.03 10.37
N LYS A 30 10.11 1.72 9.24
CA LYS A 30 10.18 3.18 9.36
C LYS A 30 8.78 3.64 9.75
N ALA A 31 8.63 3.97 11.03
CA ALA A 31 7.46 4.61 11.59
C ALA A 31 7.08 5.80 10.70
N VAL A 32 5.88 5.73 10.12
CA VAL A 32 5.29 6.81 9.34
C VAL A 32 4.96 7.93 10.33
N LYS A 33 5.90 8.86 10.50
CA LYS A 33 5.64 10.15 11.13
C LYS A 33 4.89 11.01 10.12
N ASP A 34 3.57 10.94 10.12
CA ASP A 34 2.72 12.05 9.67
C ASP A 34 1.30 11.88 10.23
N PRO A 35 0.93 12.59 11.32
CA PRO A 35 -0.43 12.60 11.87
C PRO A 35 -1.38 13.54 11.11
N GLY A 36 -1.19 13.72 9.80
CA GLY A 36 -1.91 14.68 8.95
C GLY A 36 -2.64 14.05 7.78
N MET A 37 -3.45 13.00 8.00
CA MET A 37 -4.33 12.44 6.95
C MET A 37 -5.63 13.26 6.82
N VAL A 38 -5.51 14.53 6.42
CA VAL A 38 -6.64 15.29 5.88
C VAL A 38 -6.67 15.06 4.36
N LEU A 39 -7.72 14.38 3.91
CA LEU A 39 -8.31 14.38 2.56
C LEU A 39 -7.54 15.16 1.46
N LYS A 40 -6.49 14.55 0.90
CA LYS A 40 -6.27 14.70 -0.55
C LYS A 40 -6.84 13.46 -1.21
N GLU A 41 -8.11 13.59 -1.57
CA GLU A 41 -8.89 12.62 -2.33
C GLU A 41 -8.01 11.90 -3.36
N ARG A 42 -7.95 10.57 -3.25
CA ARG A 42 -7.49 9.69 -4.32
C ARG A 42 -6.01 9.85 -4.74
N LEU A 43 -5.11 10.39 -3.91
CA LEU A 43 -3.68 10.43 -4.26
C LEU A 43 -3.12 9.06 -4.68
N TRP A 44 -3.53 8.01 -3.98
CA TRP A 44 -3.16 6.63 -4.27
C TRP A 44 -3.69 6.12 -5.63
N GLN A 45 -4.71 6.74 -6.23
CA GLN A 45 -5.16 6.42 -7.59
C GLN A 45 -4.26 7.02 -8.66
N LYS A 46 -3.73 8.22 -8.43
CA LYS A 46 -2.90 8.94 -9.41
C LYS A 46 -1.60 8.18 -9.71
N GLU A 47 -1.08 7.47 -8.71
CA GLU A 47 0.15 6.69 -8.82
C GLU A 47 -0.10 5.27 -9.35
N PHE A 48 -1.37 4.84 -9.43
CA PHE A 48 -1.73 3.51 -9.89
C PHE A 48 -1.79 3.44 -11.42
N HIS A 49 -0.62 3.33 -12.04
CA HIS A 49 -0.50 3.09 -13.48
C HIS A 49 -0.14 1.62 -13.76
N GLN A 50 -1.02 0.91 -14.48
CA GLN A 50 -0.76 -0.44 -15.00
C GLN A 50 -1.11 -0.51 -16.47
N LYS A 51 -0.17 -1.02 -17.28
CA LYS A 51 -0.33 -1.14 -18.74
C LYS A 51 -1.45 -2.12 -19.10
N ASN A 52 -1.55 -3.24 -18.38
CA ASN A 52 -2.49 -4.32 -18.67
C ASN A 52 -3.49 -4.50 -17.53
N LYS A 53 -4.76 -4.75 -17.88
CA LYS A 53 -5.81 -5.07 -16.92
C LYS A 53 -5.68 -6.50 -16.39
N GLY A 54 -6.21 -6.76 -15.20
CA GLY A 54 -6.22 -8.10 -14.62
C GLY A 54 -7.27 -9.02 -15.24
N LYS A 55 -7.20 -10.31 -14.89
CA LYS A 55 -8.23 -11.28 -15.22
C LYS A 55 -9.55 -10.90 -14.55
N ILE A 56 -10.66 -11.08 -15.25
CA ILE A 56 -11.99 -10.89 -14.68
C ILE A 56 -12.22 -12.03 -13.68
N TYR A 57 -12.43 -11.68 -12.40
CA TYR A 57 -12.74 -12.66 -11.35
C TYR A 57 -14.25 -12.86 -11.21
N ASP A 58 -14.99 -11.76 -11.07
CA ASP A 58 -16.46 -11.77 -11.01
C ASP A 58 -17.00 -10.52 -11.70
N LYS A 59 -18.21 -10.64 -12.24
CA LYS A 59 -18.99 -9.53 -12.82
C LYS A 59 -19.64 -8.69 -11.73
N LYS A 60 -19.85 -9.23 -10.53
CA LYS A 60 -20.47 -8.51 -9.43
C LYS A 60 -19.44 -7.73 -8.62
N PRO A 61 -19.72 -6.47 -8.24
CA PRO A 61 -18.87 -5.73 -7.31
C PRO A 61 -18.96 -6.33 -5.91
N PHE A 62 -17.90 -6.17 -5.12
CA PHE A 62 -17.85 -6.68 -3.75
C PHE A 62 -18.13 -5.56 -2.75
N LYS A 63 -19.18 -5.72 -1.95
CA LYS A 63 -19.50 -4.79 -0.85
C LYS A 63 -18.65 -5.15 0.37
N MET A 64 -17.90 -4.20 0.92
CA MET A 64 -17.19 -4.40 2.17
C MET A 64 -17.19 -3.16 3.05
N THR A 65 -17.13 -3.39 4.36
CA THR A 65 -16.91 -2.32 5.34
C THR A 65 -15.41 -2.09 5.48
N VAL A 66 -14.96 -0.87 5.18
CA VAL A 66 -13.60 -0.41 5.48
C VAL A 66 -13.58 0.32 6.82
N ARG A 67 -12.45 0.26 7.52
CA ARG A 67 -12.23 0.97 8.79
C ARG A 67 -11.24 2.12 8.59
N GLN A 68 -11.54 3.28 9.15
CA GLN A 68 -10.69 4.46 9.10
C GLN A 68 -9.24 4.14 9.48
N GLY A 69 -8.28 4.69 8.71
CA GLY A 69 -6.84 4.52 8.92
C GLY A 69 -6.29 3.13 8.58
N LYS A 70 -7.15 2.12 8.35
CA LYS A 70 -6.70 0.77 8.01
C LYS A 70 -6.17 0.72 6.58
N LYS A 71 -5.03 0.05 6.42
CA LYS A 71 -4.41 -0.27 5.14
C LYS A 71 -5.14 -1.44 4.48
N TYR A 72 -5.48 -1.26 3.20
CA TYR A 72 -6.06 -2.29 2.35
C TYR A 72 -5.20 -2.48 1.10
N MET A 73 -5.16 -3.72 0.59
CA MET A 73 -4.44 -4.07 -0.62
C MET A 73 -5.43 -4.71 -1.59
N TRP A 74 -5.92 -3.94 -2.55
CA TRP A 74 -6.86 -4.42 -3.55
C TRP A 74 -6.12 -5.24 -4.62
N CYS A 75 -6.68 -6.41 -4.96
CA CYS A 75 -6.14 -7.26 -6.00
C CYS A 75 -6.45 -6.66 -7.38
N ALA A 76 -5.41 -6.27 -8.11
CA ALA A 76 -5.52 -5.81 -9.50
C ALA A 76 -5.39 -6.95 -10.54
N CYS A 77 -4.71 -8.05 -10.21
CA CYS A 77 -4.42 -9.12 -11.17
C CYS A 77 -5.59 -10.08 -11.44
N GLY A 78 -6.55 -10.18 -10.53
CA GLY A 78 -7.69 -11.09 -10.64
C GLY A 78 -7.43 -12.55 -10.22
N GLN A 79 -6.22 -12.87 -9.78
CA GLN A 79 -5.81 -14.25 -9.44
C GLN A 79 -5.79 -14.55 -7.93
N SER A 80 -6.09 -13.55 -7.09
CA SER A 80 -6.15 -13.76 -5.64
C SER A 80 -7.28 -14.72 -5.26
N LYS A 81 -7.05 -15.55 -4.24
CA LYS A 81 -8.04 -16.45 -3.63
C LYS A 81 -8.88 -15.74 -2.56
N THR A 82 -8.44 -14.58 -2.07
CA THR A 82 -9.13 -13.80 -1.04
C THR A 82 -9.73 -12.51 -1.61
N GLN A 83 -10.36 -12.59 -2.80
CA GLN A 83 -10.94 -11.43 -3.45
C GLN A 83 -11.95 -10.72 -2.53
N PRO A 84 -12.00 -9.37 -2.56
CA PRO A 84 -11.33 -8.46 -3.50
C PRO A 84 -9.89 -8.08 -3.09
N MET A 85 -9.37 -8.65 -1.99
CA MET A 85 -8.05 -8.33 -1.44
C MET A 85 -6.94 -9.15 -2.12
N CYS A 86 -5.73 -8.62 -2.09
CA CYS A 86 -4.53 -9.29 -2.53
C CYS A 86 -4.00 -10.26 -1.48
N ASP A 87 -3.73 -11.50 -1.89
CA ASP A 87 -3.15 -12.58 -1.09
C ASP A 87 -1.65 -12.85 -1.39
N GLY A 88 -1.08 -12.13 -2.37
CA GLY A 88 0.29 -12.35 -2.82
C GLY A 88 0.45 -13.32 -4.00
N THR A 89 -0.64 -13.89 -4.54
CA THR A 89 -0.59 -14.81 -5.70
C THR A 89 0.12 -14.19 -6.91
N HIS A 90 0.06 -12.88 -7.10
CA HIS A 90 0.77 -12.16 -8.17
C HIS A 90 2.31 -12.21 -8.07
N LEU A 91 2.86 -12.58 -6.91
CA LEU A 91 4.32 -12.73 -6.70
C LEU A 91 4.83 -14.11 -7.13
N ILE A 92 3.94 -15.08 -7.37
CA ILE A 92 4.30 -16.41 -7.83
C ILE A 92 4.88 -16.29 -9.25
N GLN A 93 6.20 -16.48 -9.37
CA GLN A 93 6.94 -16.25 -10.61
C GLN A 93 6.43 -17.12 -11.78
N GLN A 94 5.97 -18.33 -11.49
CA GLN A 94 5.44 -19.29 -12.46
C GLN A 94 4.19 -18.76 -13.19
N LEU A 95 3.39 -17.91 -12.52
CA LEU A 95 2.19 -17.33 -13.11
C LEU A 95 2.47 -16.13 -14.01
N LYS A 96 3.70 -15.58 -13.98
CA LYS A 96 4.16 -14.46 -14.82
C LYS A 96 3.17 -13.28 -14.82
N ILE A 97 2.67 -12.90 -13.65
CA ILE A 97 1.68 -11.83 -13.49
C ILE A 97 2.39 -10.47 -13.35
N PRO A 98 2.22 -9.53 -14.29
CA PRO A 98 2.86 -8.21 -14.21
C PRO A 98 2.14 -7.23 -13.27
N GLN A 99 0.86 -7.46 -12.96
CA GLN A 99 0.04 -6.54 -12.17
C GLN A 99 0.43 -6.55 -10.69
N LYS A 100 0.47 -5.35 -10.10
CA LYS A 100 0.72 -5.13 -8.67
C LYS A 100 -0.58 -4.77 -7.94
N PRO A 101 -0.72 -5.08 -6.64
CA PRO A 101 -1.89 -4.67 -5.88
C PRO A 101 -1.92 -3.15 -5.70
N LEU A 102 -3.12 -2.58 -5.61
CA LEU A 102 -3.31 -1.18 -5.23
C LEU A 102 -3.38 -1.11 -3.72
N VAL A 103 -2.51 -0.31 -3.11
CA VAL A 103 -2.53 -0.03 -1.67
C VAL A 103 -3.31 1.26 -1.42
N PHE A 104 -4.29 1.23 -0.53
CA PHE A 104 -5.00 2.42 -0.09
C PHE A 104 -5.29 2.39 1.41
N TYR A 105 -5.50 3.58 1.98
CA TYR A 105 -5.95 3.77 3.35
C TYR A 105 -7.39 4.29 3.31
N ALA A 106 -8.26 3.73 4.14
CA ALA A 106 -9.62 4.22 4.24
C ALA A 106 -9.65 5.51 5.07
N PRO A 107 -10.14 6.64 4.54
CA PRO A 107 -10.20 7.89 5.29
C PRO A 107 -11.24 7.85 6.41
N GLU A 108 -12.26 7.01 6.27
CA GLU A 108 -13.42 6.89 7.14
C GLU A 108 -13.88 5.44 7.22
N THR A 109 -14.61 5.10 8.28
CA THR A 109 -15.25 3.79 8.41
C THR A 109 -16.59 3.82 7.67
N LYS A 110 -16.69 3.12 6.55
CA LYS A 110 -17.92 3.04 5.75
C LYS A 110 -17.99 1.79 4.88
N GLU A 111 -19.17 1.51 4.39
CA GLU A 111 -19.38 0.49 3.37
C GLU A 111 -19.01 1.05 2.00
N ILE A 112 -18.20 0.30 1.25
CA ILE A 112 -17.78 0.66 -0.11
C ILE A 112 -17.98 -0.52 -1.05
N TRP A 113 -18.09 -0.19 -2.34
CA TRP A 113 -18.15 -1.17 -3.43
C TRP A 113 -16.83 -1.23 -4.17
N LEU A 114 -16.16 -2.38 -4.08
CA LEU A 114 -14.91 -2.63 -4.77
C LEU A 114 -15.12 -3.37 -6.08
N CYS A 115 -14.26 -3.07 -7.05
CA CYS A 115 -14.23 -3.72 -8.34
C CYS A 115 -13.72 -5.16 -8.21
N ASN A 116 -14.51 -6.10 -8.74
CA ASN A 116 -14.12 -7.51 -8.84
C ASN A 116 -13.83 -7.96 -10.28
N CYS A 117 -14.29 -7.23 -11.29
CA CYS A 117 -14.00 -7.54 -12.69
C CYS A 117 -12.60 -7.10 -13.14
N LYS A 118 -11.92 -6.25 -12.36
CA LYS A 118 -10.58 -5.68 -12.63
C LYS A 118 -10.49 -4.81 -13.88
N GLN A 119 -11.64 -4.44 -14.45
CA GLN A 119 -11.72 -3.61 -15.66
C GLN A 119 -12.05 -2.14 -15.39
N THR A 120 -12.24 -1.76 -14.12
CA THR A 120 -12.61 -0.40 -13.71
C THR A 120 -11.59 0.65 -14.15
N LYS A 121 -12.09 1.83 -14.50
CA LYS A 121 -11.30 3.04 -14.76
C LYS A 121 -10.98 3.81 -13.46
N ASN A 122 -11.64 3.46 -12.36
CA ASN A 122 -11.50 4.12 -11.06
C ASN A 122 -11.10 3.13 -9.94
N PRO A 123 -9.95 2.44 -10.07
CA PRO A 123 -9.54 1.43 -9.09
C PRO A 123 -9.37 2.05 -7.69
N PRO A 124 -9.66 1.30 -6.61
CA PRO A 124 -10.19 -0.05 -6.56
C PRO A 124 -11.73 -0.09 -6.60
N PHE A 125 -12.40 1.06 -6.77
CA PHE A 125 -13.84 1.15 -6.65
C PHE A 125 -14.56 0.61 -7.88
N CYS A 126 -15.80 0.19 -7.70
CA CYS A 126 -16.66 -0.13 -8.82
C CYS A 126 -17.19 1.15 -9.48
N ASP A 127 -16.99 1.28 -10.79
CA ASP A 127 -17.49 2.38 -11.63
C ASP A 127 -18.60 1.93 -12.60
N GLY A 128 -19.11 0.70 -12.44
CA GLY A 128 -20.12 0.13 -13.32
C GLY A 128 -19.57 -0.48 -14.61
N THR A 129 -18.26 -0.39 -14.89
CA THR A 129 -17.64 -0.99 -16.09
C THR A 129 -18.00 -2.47 -16.22
N HIS A 130 -18.16 -3.20 -15.12
CA HIS A 130 -18.56 -4.61 -15.13
C HIS A 130 -19.86 -4.92 -15.91
N ARG A 131 -20.73 -3.92 -16.16
CA ARG A 131 -21.98 -4.08 -16.90
C ARG A 131 -21.81 -4.07 -18.41
N THR A 132 -20.63 -3.78 -18.94
CA THR A 132 -20.40 -3.82 -20.39
C THR A 132 -20.54 -5.24 -20.93
N GLN A 133 -21.02 -5.33 -22.17
CA GLN A 133 -21.25 -6.60 -22.88
C GLN A 133 -20.00 -7.51 -22.83
N GLU A 134 -18.83 -6.93 -23.14
CA GLU A 134 -17.54 -7.63 -23.13
C GLU A 134 -17.26 -8.39 -21.82
N ILE A 135 -17.61 -7.80 -20.67
CA ILE A 135 -17.37 -8.40 -19.35
C ILE A 135 -18.48 -9.39 -19.01
N GLN A 136 -19.71 -9.10 -19.43
CA GLN A 136 -20.84 -9.99 -19.23
C GLN A 136 -20.69 -11.30 -20.01
N GLU A 137 -19.97 -11.29 -21.13
CA GLU A 137 -19.74 -12.48 -21.94
C GLU A 137 -18.47 -13.26 -21.53
N ALA A 138 -17.51 -12.60 -20.86
CA ALA A 138 -16.21 -13.18 -20.53
C ALA A 138 -16.22 -14.30 -19.47
N ILE A 139 -17.28 -14.41 -18.67
CA ILE A 139 -17.47 -15.48 -17.69
C ILE A 139 -18.84 -16.10 -17.97
N LYS A 140 -18.89 -17.29 -18.56
CA LYS A 140 -20.14 -18.04 -18.74
C LYS A 140 -20.34 -19.01 -17.59
#